data_AF-A0A529NPF4-F1
#
_entry.id   AF-A0A529NPF4-F1
#
_cell.length_a   1.000
_cell.length_b   1.000
_cell.length_c   1.000
_cell.angle_alpha   90.00
_cell.angle_beta   90.00
_cell.angle_gamma   90.00
#
_symmetry.space_group_name_H-M   'P 1'
#
loop_
_entity.id
_entity.type
_entity.pdbx_description
1 polymer ?
#
loop_
_entity_poly.entity_id
_entity_poly.type
_entity_poly.pdbx_seq_one_letter_code
_entity_poly.pdbx_strand_id
1 'polypeptide(L)' 'MTNAHDLLFRTLADPTRRAIFERLCQKGEQTVGALTAQSGVSQPAVSKHLGVL' A
#
# COMPACT_ATOMS: atom_id res chain seq x y z
N MET A 1 24.62 -3.39 -1.60
CA MET A 1 23.71 -4.12 -0.69
C MET A 1 22.63 -3.13 -0.31
N THR A 2 21.38 -3.34 -0.71
CA THR A 2 20.28 -2.42 -0.34
C THR A 2 20.01 -2.59 1.15
N ASN A 3 20.12 -1.51 1.91
CA ASN A 3 19.79 -1.54 3.33
C ASN A 3 18.28 -1.77 3.48
N ALA A 4 17.87 -2.59 4.45
CA ALA A 4 16.45 -2.84 4.74
C ALA A 4 15.67 -1.54 4.97
N HIS A 5 16.31 -0.52 5.56
CA HIS A 5 15.71 0.79 5.79
C HIS A 5 15.46 1.52 4.46
N ASP A 6 16.41 1.49 3.52
CA ASP A 6 16.25 2.11 2.20
C ASP A 6 15.09 1.46 1.44
N LEU A 7 14.94 0.14 1.52
CA LEU A 7 13.82 -0.57 0.92
C LEU A 7 12.49 -0.14 1.54
N LEU A 8 12.41 -0.07 2.87
CA LEU A 8 11.22 0.35 3.61
C LEU A 8 10.79 1.78 3.26
N PHE A 9 11.73 2.73 3.30
CA PHE A 9 11.44 4.12 2.96
C PHE A 9 11.04 4.28 1.49
N ARG A 10 11.68 3.55 0.57
CA ARG A 10 11.30 3.57 -0.84
C ARG A 10 9.93 2.93 -1.06
N THR A 11 9.61 1.86 -0.34
CA THR A 11 8.28 1.25 -0.35
C THR A 11 7.24 2.20 0.27
N LEU A 12 7.52 2.98 1.30
CA LEU A 12 6.49 3.88 1.87
C LEU A 12 6.47 5.29 1.23
N ALA A 13 7.39 5.62 0.33
CA ALA A 13 7.48 6.94 -0.31
C ALA A 13 6.31 7.25 -1.27
N ASP A 14 5.62 6.24 -1.79
CA ASP A 14 4.45 6.44 -2.65
C ASP A 14 3.21 6.75 -1.78
N PRO A 15 2.51 7.87 -2.03
CA PRO A 15 1.41 8.29 -1.18
C PRO A 15 0.22 7.32 -1.19
N THR A 16 -0.07 6.68 -2.32
CA THR A 16 -1.16 5.70 -2.43
C THR A 16 -0.83 4.44 -1.65
N ARG A 17 0.39 3.93 -1.80
CA ARG A 17 0.87 2.74 -1.08
C ARG A 17 0.93 2.97 0.43
N ARG A 18 1.39 4.14 0.86
CA ARG A 18 1.39 4.56 2.27
C ARG A 18 -0.04 4.64 2.83
N ALA A 19 -0.98 5.24 2.10
CA ALA A 19 -2.37 5.31 2.52
C ALA A 19 -3.02 3.92 2.66
N ILE A 20 -2.70 2.97 1.76
CA ILE A 20 -3.14 1.57 1.86
C ILE A 20 -2.59 0.92 3.13
N PHE A 21 -1.28 1.06 3.39
CA PHE A 21 -0.64 0.52 4.59
C PHE A 21 -1.23 1.09 5.88
N GLU A 22 -1.32 2.42 5.99
CA GLU A 22 -1.86 3.10 7.18
C GLU A 22 -3.30 2.64 7.48
N ARG A 23 -4.10 2.44 6.44
CA ARG A 23 -5.47 1.96 6.55
C ARG A 23 -5.55 0.53 7.07
N LEU A 24 -4.72 -0.38 6.56
CA LEU A 24 -4.65 -1.75 7.06
C LEU A 24 -4.20 -1.78 8.53
N CYS A 25 -3.24 -0.94 8.92
CA CYS A 25 -2.84 -0.81 10.32
C CYS A 25 -3.97 -0.30 11.22
N GLN A 26 -4.78 0.65 10.74
CA GLN A 26 -5.85 1.28 11.53
C GLN A 26 -7.15 0.45 11.57
N LYS A 27 -7.47 -0.28 10.49
CA LYS A 27 -8.76 -0.95 10.29
C LYS A 27 -8.66 -2.47 10.24
N GLY A 28 -7.45 -3.02 10.30
CA GLY A 28 -7.19 -4.45 10.15
C GLY A 28 -7.31 -4.92 8.71
N GLU A 29 -7.57 -6.20 8.54
CA GLU A 29 -7.74 -6.84 7.24
C GLU A 29 -8.90 -6.23 6.46
N GLN A 30 -8.68 -6.00 5.16
CA GLN A 30 -9.67 -5.45 4.25
C GLN A 30 -9.62 -6.15 2.90
N THR A 31 -10.76 -6.20 2.21
CA THR A 31 -10.80 -6.70 0.83
C THR A 31 -10.16 -5.69 -0.13
N VAL A 32 -9.61 -6.18 -1.23
CA VAL A 32 -9.05 -5.31 -2.29
C VAL A 32 -10.11 -4.33 -2.82
N GLY A 33 -11.38 -4.76 -2.90
CA GLY A 33 -12.48 -3.88 -3.30
C GLY A 33 -12.69 -2.70 -2.33
N ALA A 34 -12.63 -2.95 -1.02
CA ALA A 34 -12.76 -1.90 0.00
C ALA A 34 -11.61 -0.90 -0.04
N LEU A 35 -10.38 -1.37 -0.30
CA LEU A 35 -9.21 -0.52 -0.49
C LEU A 35 -9.32 0.30 -1.78
N THR A 36 -9.76 -0.31 -2.88
CA THR A 36 -9.93 0.34 -4.18
C THR A 36 -10.95 1.48 -4.12
N ALA A 37 -12.07 1.27 -3.44
CA ALA A 37 -13.12 2.29 -3.30
C ALA A 37 -12.63 3.60 -2.64
N GLN A 38 -11.51 3.56 -1.92
CA GLN A 38 -11.00 4.70 -1.16
C GLN A 38 -9.57 5.12 -1.55
N SER A 39 -8.97 4.48 -2.55
CA SER A 39 -7.61 4.76 -3.00
C SER A 39 -7.52 5.74 -4.18
N GLY A 40 -8.63 6.00 -4.89
CA GLY A 40 -8.65 6.84 -6.08
C GLY A 40 -7.91 6.25 -7.29
N VAL A 41 -7.49 4.98 -7.21
CA VAL A 41 -6.80 4.25 -8.28
C VAL A 41 -7.55 2.96 -8.62
N SER A 42 -7.18 2.33 -9.74
CA SER A 42 -7.82 1.09 -10.17
C SER A 42 -7.46 -0.09 -9.26
N GLN A 43 -8.33 -1.11 -9.25
CA GLN A 43 -8.09 -2.34 -8.49
C GLN A 43 -6.75 -3.03 -8.84
N PRO A 44 -6.33 -3.15 -10.13
CA PRO A 44 -5.01 -3.67 -10.47
C PRO A 44 -3.85 -2.84 -9.89
N ALA A 45 -4.01 -1.51 -9.81
CA ALA A 45 -3.01 -0.66 -9.18
C ALA A 45 -2.91 -0.91 -7.67
N VAL A 46 -4.05 -1.09 -6.99
CA VAL A 46 -4.07 -1.49 -5.56
C VAL A 46 -3.37 -2.83 -5.37
N SER A 47 -3.69 -3.85 -6.16
CA SER A 47 -3.04 -5.17 -6.07
C SER A 47 -1.53 -5.07 -6.31
N LYS A 48 -1.09 -4.24 -7.27
CA LYS A 48 0.33 -3.99 -7.52
C LYS A 48 1.02 -3.33 -6.32
N HIS A 49 0.36 -2.38 -5.67
CA HIS A 49 0.91 -1.75 -4.46
C HIS A 49 1.00 -2.71 -3.28
N LEU A 50 -0.01 -3.55 -3.08
CA LEU A 50 -0.01 -4.60 -2.06
C LEU A 50 1.11 -5.62 -2.27
N GLY A 51 1.45 -5.97 -3.52
CA GLY A 51 2.55 -6.90 -3.80
C GLY A 51 3.96 -6.35 -3.54
N VAL A 52 4.09 -5.05 -3.28
CA VAL A 52 5.38 -4.38 -2.97
C VAL A 52 5.49 -3.99 -1.50
N LEU A 53 4.36 -3.92 -0.80
CA LEU A 53 4.28 -3.76 0.66
C LEU A 53 4.71 -5.06 1.35
#